data_AF-A0A5F2HW33-F1
#
_entry.id   AF-A0A5F2HW33-F1
#
_cell.length_a   1.000
_cell.length_b   1.000
_cell.length_c   1.000
_cell.angle_alpha   90.00
_cell.angle_beta   90.00
_cell.angle_gamma   90.00
#
_symmetry.space_group_name_H-M   'P 1'
#
loop_
_entity.id
_entity.type
_entity.pdbx_description
1 polymer ?
#
loop_
_entity_poly.entity_id
_entity_poly.type
_entity_poly.pdbx_seq_one_letter_code
_entity_poly.pdbx_strand_id
1 'polypeptide(L)' 'YATSARFSPTLDQWIGLGLVERGRERIGEIVRAHDPLRGEDYDVELCHSVFYDPDGGRQRG' A
#
# COMPACT_ATOMS: atom_id res chain seq x y z
N TYR A 1 -4.42 8.63 -5.79
CA TYR A 1 -5.11 7.69 -6.70
C TYR A 1 -4.52 6.30 -6.53
N ALA A 2 -5.35 5.29 -6.20
CA ALA A 2 -4.89 3.90 -6.07
C ALA A 2 -4.78 3.24 -7.46
N THR A 3 -3.61 2.67 -7.76
CA THR A 3 -3.33 2.02 -9.06
C THR A 3 -3.51 0.51 -9.00
N SER A 4 -3.27 -0.10 -7.84
CA SER A 4 -3.44 -1.54 -7.62
C SER A 4 -3.74 -1.82 -6.15
N ALA A 5 -4.52 -2.87 -5.89
CA ALA A 5 -4.83 -3.35 -4.55
C ALA A 5 -5.04 -4.87 -4.58
N ARG A 6 -4.45 -5.59 -3.62
CA ARG A 6 -4.59 -7.05 -3.48
C ARG A 6 -4.23 -7.50 -2.06
N PHE A 7 -4.85 -8.59 -1.62
CA PHE A 7 -4.44 -9.30 -0.41
C PHE A 7 -3.10 -10.02 -0.62
N SER A 8 -2.14 -9.79 0.28
CA SER A 8 -0.84 -10.46 0.29
C SER A 8 -0.82 -11.56 1.35
N PRO A 9 -0.82 -12.86 0.96
CA PRO A 9 -0.71 -13.95 1.93
C PRO A 9 0.62 -13.93 2.69
N THR A 10 1.67 -13.41 2.09
CA THR A 10 3.00 -13.30 2.71
C THR A 10 3.02 -12.32 3.89
N LEU A 11 2.19 -11.27 3.83
CA LEU A 11 2.09 -10.24 4.87
C LEU A 11 0.79 -10.34 5.67
N ASP A 12 -0.08 -11.31 5.35
CA ASP A 12 -1.42 -11.51 5.91
C ASP A 12 -2.28 -10.24 5.97
N GLN A 13 -2.14 -9.37 4.97
CA GLN A 13 -2.84 -8.08 4.93
C GLN A 13 -3.13 -7.62 3.50
N TRP A 14 -4.08 -6.70 3.37
CA TRP A 14 -4.33 -5.98 2.13
C TRP A 14 -3.24 -4.93 1.89
N ILE A 15 -2.67 -4.95 0.68
CA ILE A 15 -1.69 -3.93 0.25
C ILE A 15 -2.14 -3.31 -1.07
N GLY A 16 -1.69 -2.08 -1.30
CA GLY A 16 -1.96 -1.37 -2.54
C GLY A 16 -0.87 -0.37 -2.87
N LEU A 17 -0.78 -0.03 -4.15
CA LEU A 17 0.06 1.07 -4.63
C LEU A 17 -0.83 2.22 -5.09
N GLY A 18 -0.35 3.43 -4.85
CA GLY A 18 -1.05 4.63 -5.27
C GLY A 18 -0.11 5.79 -5.52
N LEU A 19 -0.52 6.66 -6.44
CA LEU A 19 0.10 7.95 -6.68
C LEU A 19 -0.51 8.97 -5.70
N VAL A 20 0.32 9.47 -4.80
CA VAL A 20 -0.08 10.40 -3.72
C VAL A 20 0.84 11.61 -3.75
N GLU A 21 0.25 12.80 -3.71
CA GLU A 21 1.00 14.04 -3.62
C GLU A 21 1.84 14.06 -2.34
N ARG A 22 3.15 14.28 -2.50
CA ARG A 22 4.13 14.25 -1.41
C ARG A 22 4.07 12.96 -0.57
N GLY A 23 3.79 11.82 -1.22
CA GLY A 23 3.59 10.56 -0.51
C GLY A 23 4.80 10.09 0.31
N ARG A 24 6.02 10.42 -0.11
CA ARG A 24 7.24 10.03 0.61
C ARG A 24 7.43 10.80 1.91
N GLU A 25 7.03 12.06 1.94
CA GLU A 25 7.08 12.92 3.13
C GLU A 25 5.94 12.63 4.12
N ARG A 26 4.94 11.84 3.71
CA ARG A 26 3.71 11.55 4.45
C ARG A 26 3.62 10.10 4.94
N ILE A 27 4.75 9.39 4.96
CA ILE A 27 4.78 8.01 5.47
C ILE A 27 4.35 8.00 6.95
N GLY A 28 3.47 7.06 7.31
CA GLY A 28 2.81 6.96 8.63
C GLY A 28 1.48 7.73 8.73
N GLU A 29 1.10 8.48 7.70
CA GLU A 29 -0.20 9.17 7.67
C GLU A 29 -1.34 8.20 7.32
N ILE A 30 -2.44 8.28 8.08
CA ILE A 30 -3.69 7.58 7.76
C ILE A 30 -4.52 8.44 6.81
N VAL A 31 -4.85 7.87 5.65
CA VAL A 31 -5.67 8.51 4.62
C VAL A 31 -6.87 7.62 4.27
N ARG A 32 -7.91 8.21 3.67
CA ARG A 32 -9.08 7.47 3.24
C ARG A 32 -8.95 7.00 1.79
N ALA A 33 -9.05 5.69 1.58
CA ALA A 33 -9.14 5.07 0.26
C ALA A 33 -10.62 4.84 -0.08
N HIS A 34 -11.10 5.57 -1.09
CA HIS A 34 -12.46 5.44 -1.60
C HIS A 34 -12.54 4.35 -2.68
N ASP A 35 -13.34 3.30 -2.44
CA ASP A 35 -13.68 2.25 -3.42
C ASP A 35 -15.08 2.51 -4.01
N PRO A 36 -15.20 3.20 -5.16
CA PRO A 36 -16.49 3.49 -5.77
C PRO A 36 -17.18 2.25 -6.36
N LEU A 37 -16.46 1.13 -6.55
CA LEU A 37 -17.07 -0.11 -7.07
C LEU A 37 -17.86 -0.83 -5.98
N ARG A 38 -17.37 -0.77 -4.74
CA ARG A 38 -18.06 -1.33 -3.57
C ARG A 38 -18.89 -0.28 -2.82
N GLY A 39 -18.68 1.00 -3.08
CA GLY A 39 -19.31 2.10 -2.35
C GLY A 39 -18.79 2.25 -0.91
N GLU A 40 -17.59 1.75 -0.65
CA GLU A 40 -17.00 1.64 0.68
C GLU A 40 -15.76 2.55 0.78
N ASP A 41 -15.48 3.01 2.00
CA ASP A 41 -14.29 3.78 2.34
C ASP A 41 -13.45 3.01 3.34
N TYR A 42 -12.14 2.96 3.12
CA TYR A 42 -11.19 2.27 4.00
C TYR A 42 -10.14 3.25 4.51
N ASP A 43 -9.81 3.16 5.80
CA ASP A 43 -8.63 3.83 6.34
C ASP A 43 -7.38 3.04 5.95
N VAL A 44 -6.42 3.72 5.33
CA VAL A 44 -5.16 3.13 4.89
C VAL A 44 -3.98 3.96 5.35
N GLU A 45 -2.90 3.30 5.76
CA GLU A 45 -1.64 3.96 6.12
C GLU A 45 -0.76 4.14 4.88
N LEU A 46 -0.19 5.34 4.71
CA LEU A 46 0.84 5.57 3.71
C LEU A 46 2.16 4.97 4.22
N CYS A 47 2.63 3.92 3.53
CA CYS A 47 3.87 3.22 3.89
C CYS A 47 4.92 3.34 2.79
N HIS A 48 6.10 2.77 3.05
CA HIS A 48 7.12 2.59 2.03
C HIS A 48 6.59 1.74 0.87
N SER A 49 6.96 2.08 -0.37
CA SER A 49 6.41 1.43 -1.57
C SER A 49 6.88 -0.02 -1.76
N VAL A 50 7.96 -0.42 -1.06
CA VAL A 50 8.44 -1.81 -1.02
C VAL A 50 7.97 -2.44 0.29
N PHE A 51 6.94 -3.30 0.18
CA PHE A 51 6.32 -3.97 1.33
C PHE A 51 7.04 -5.24 1.77
N TYR A 52 7.80 -5.88 0.88
CA TYR A 52 8.42 -7.18 1.12
C TYR A 52 9.84 -7.21 0.56
N ASP A 53 10.78 -7.72 1.37
CA ASP A 53 12.21 -7.79 1.07
C ASP A 53 12.82 -6.46 0.55
N PRO A 54 12.76 -5.36 1.35
CA PRO A 54 13.31 -4.08 0.93
C PRO A 54 14.82 -4.11 0.67
N ASP A 55 15.54 -4.98 1.38
CA ASP A 55 17.00 -5.13 1.26
C ASP A 55 17.41 -6.09 0.13
N GLY A 56 16.44 -6.78 -0.50
CA GLY A 56 16.70 -7.68 -1.63
C GLY A 56 17.47 -8.96 -1.27
N GLY A 57 17.43 -9.37 0.01
CA GLY A 57 18.18 -10.51 0.51
C GLY A 57 17.77 -11.84 -0.10
N ARG A 58 16.55 -11.94 -0.66
CA ARG A 58 16.01 -13.16 -1.27
C ARG A 58 16.19 -13.22 -2.79
N GLN A 59 16.91 -12.28 -3.39
CA GLN A 59 17.08 -12.23 -4.85
C GLN A 59 17.81 -13.46 -5.43
N ARG A 60 18.60 -14.19 -4.63
CA ARG A 60 19.47 -15.29 -5.11
C ARG A 60 19.03 -16.71 -4.70
N GLY A 61 17.87 -16.85 -4.05
CA GLY A 61 17.35 -18.15 -3.58
C GLY A 61 17.90 -18.57 -2.23
#